data_AF-A0A517W2W6-F1
#
_entry.id   AF-A0A517W2W6-F1
#
_cell.length_a   1.000
_cell.length_b   1.000
_cell.length_c   1.000
_cell.angle_alpha   90.00
_cell.angle_beta   90.00
_cell.angle_gamma   90.00
#
_symmetry.space_group_name_H-M   'P 1'
#
loop_
_entity.id
_entity.type
_entity.pdbx_description
1 polymer ?
#
loop_
_entity_poly.entity_id
_entity_poly.type
_entity_poly.pdbx_seq_one_letter_code
_entity_poly.pdbx_strand_id
1 'polypeptide(L)'
;MHDLQWTPDLESWTMMLNNDVFDELEIEVKTDGEADPPTPKQIAAVDMICSLTRADLKTIATLVKTWAEENMEEEDLEEMEAEDFELEIGGVVVPKLRDSEALYFIFTGDSEVDIEHGLGCVCKNGSQFAICDTDYAYMDYDWDAIKELEALFA
;
A
#
# COMPACT_ATOMS: atom_id res chain seq x y z
N MET A 1 2.80 -21.64 2.74
CA MET A 1 3.69 -20.99 3.72
C MET A 1 4.41 -19.94 2.90
N HIS A 2 4.17 -18.67 3.16
CA HIS A 2 4.78 -17.59 2.40
C HIS A 2 6.30 -17.63 2.56
N ASP A 3 7.05 -17.35 1.50
CA ASP A 3 8.52 -17.34 1.48
C ASP A 3 9.07 -16.06 2.13
N LEU A 4 8.44 -15.60 3.22
CA LEU A 4 8.86 -14.44 4.00
C LEU A 4 10.23 -14.69 4.63
N GLN A 5 11.17 -13.79 4.38
CA GLN A 5 12.53 -13.83 4.92
C GLN A 5 12.77 -12.60 5.78
N TRP A 6 13.33 -12.81 6.96
CA TRP A 6 13.76 -11.71 7.81
C TRP A 6 14.91 -10.95 7.15
N THR A 7 14.73 -9.63 6.99
CA THR A 7 15.70 -8.71 6.41
C THR A 7 16.17 -7.75 7.50
N PRO A 8 17.35 -7.99 8.13
CA PRO A 8 17.82 -7.20 9.27
C PRO A 8 17.98 -5.71 8.97
N ASP A 9 18.39 -5.34 7.75
CA ASP A 9 18.63 -3.95 7.37
C ASP A 9 17.34 -3.13 7.27
N LEU A 10 16.21 -3.79 7.02
CA LEU A 10 14.88 -3.19 6.95
C LEU A 10 14.06 -3.41 8.22
N GLU A 11 14.58 -4.21 9.17
CA GLU A 11 13.88 -4.60 10.40
C GLU A 11 12.48 -5.19 10.13
N SER A 12 12.36 -5.95 9.04
CA SER A 12 11.08 -6.44 8.53
C SER A 12 11.19 -7.83 7.90
N TRP A 13 10.05 -8.49 7.74
CA TRP A 13 9.95 -9.69 6.93
C TRP A 13 9.60 -9.32 5.50
N THR A 14 10.39 -9.77 4.55
CA THR A 14 10.24 -9.42 3.13
C THR A 14 9.93 -10.64 2.28
N MET A 15 9.19 -10.45 1.19
CA MET A 15 8.97 -11.47 0.16
C MET A 15 8.82 -10.79 -1.20
N MET A 16 9.39 -11.39 -2.23
CA MET A 16 9.12 -10.99 -3.62
C MET A 16 7.95 -11.80 -4.18
N LEU A 17 6.94 -11.10 -4.67
CA LEU A 17 5.82 -11.67 -5.41
C LEU A 17 5.94 -11.32 -6.89
N ASN A 18 5.85 -12.34 -7.75
CA ASN A 18 5.79 -12.21 -9.21
C ASN A 18 4.62 -13.06 -9.70
N ASN A 19 3.64 -12.43 -10.34
CA ASN A 19 2.44 -13.08 -10.86
C ASN A 19 1.81 -12.29 -12.03
N ASP A 20 0.65 -12.72 -12.53
CA ASP A 20 -0.04 -12.06 -13.65
C ASP A 20 -0.55 -10.64 -13.34
N VAL A 21 -0.55 -10.23 -12.06
CA VAL A 21 -1.03 -8.92 -11.58
C VAL A 21 0.14 -7.98 -11.35
N PHE A 22 1.19 -8.46 -10.71
CA PHE A 22 2.38 -7.72 -10.35
C PHE A 22 3.61 -8.38 -10.99
N ASP A 23 4.31 -7.64 -11.84
CA ASP A 23 5.54 -8.13 -12.48
C ASP A 23 6.61 -8.38 -11.41
N GLU A 24 6.87 -7.41 -10.54
CA GLU A 24 7.73 -7.54 -9.38
C GLU A 24 7.17 -6.70 -8.23
N LEU A 25 6.73 -7.34 -7.15
CA LEU A 25 6.20 -6.67 -5.96
C LEU A 25 6.98 -7.09 -4.73
N GLU A 26 7.64 -6.13 -4.07
CA GLU A 26 8.23 -6.35 -2.75
C GLU A 26 7.16 -6.21 -1.67
N ILE A 27 6.91 -7.29 -0.95
CA ILE A 27 6.03 -7.30 0.22
C ILE A 27 6.89 -7.14 1.46
N GLU A 28 6.69 -6.06 2.20
CA GLU A 28 7.35 -5.78 3.46
C GLU A 28 6.37 -5.88 4.63
N VAL A 29 6.66 -6.73 5.62
CA VAL A 29 5.83 -6.89 6.82
C VAL A 29 6.57 -6.32 8.03
N LYS A 30 6.05 -5.20 8.55
CA LYS A 30 6.69 -4.46 9.64
C LYS A 30 6.63 -5.20 10.96
N THR A 31 7.70 -5.09 11.74
CA THR A 31 7.83 -5.64 13.10
C THR A 31 8.25 -4.57 14.09
N ASP A 32 8.31 -4.89 15.37
CA ASP A 32 8.86 -4.05 16.44
C ASP A 32 10.39 -3.91 16.42
N GLY A 33 11.04 -4.25 15.30
CA GLY A 33 12.50 -4.24 15.18
C GLY A 33 13.14 -5.59 15.47
N GLU A 34 12.33 -6.60 15.80
CA GLU A 34 12.79 -7.93 16.17
C GLU A 34 12.41 -8.98 15.11
N ALA A 35 13.25 -10.02 14.99
CA ALA A 35 13.02 -11.15 14.07
C ALA A 35 11.90 -12.11 14.54
N ASP A 36 10.94 -11.59 15.31
CA ASP A 36 9.77 -12.33 15.72
C ASP A 36 8.86 -12.61 14.51
N PRO A 37 8.26 -13.80 14.42
CA PRO A 37 7.45 -14.17 13.26
C PRO A 37 6.24 -13.23 13.10
N PRO A 38 5.81 -12.93 11.86
CA PRO A 38 4.62 -12.11 11.62
C PRO A 38 3.38 -12.67 12.31
N THR A 39 2.52 -11.76 12.76
CA THR A 39 1.27 -12.15 13.41
C THR A 39 0.30 -12.84 12.44
N PRO A 40 -0.68 -13.63 12.93
CA PRO A 40 -1.68 -14.24 12.06
C PRO A 40 -2.45 -13.24 11.17
N LYS A 41 -2.68 -12.01 11.65
CA LYS A 41 -3.33 -10.95 10.87
C LYS A 41 -2.43 -10.45 9.74
N GLN A 42 -1.14 -10.26 10.00
CA GLN A 42 -0.18 -9.89 8.96
C GLN A 42 -0.04 -11.00 7.91
N ILE A 43 0.01 -12.27 8.33
CA ILE A 43 -0.01 -13.39 7.40
C ILE A 43 -1.29 -13.41 6.55
N ALA A 44 -2.45 -13.14 7.15
CA ALA A 44 -3.71 -13.04 6.40
C ALA A 44 -3.73 -11.86 5.42
N ALA A 45 -3.09 -10.73 5.75
CA ALA A 45 -2.91 -9.62 4.82
C ALA A 45 -1.98 -10.01 3.66
N VAL A 46 -0.89 -10.73 3.92
CA VAL A 46 -0.02 -11.28 2.85
C VAL A 46 -0.77 -12.28 1.96
N ASP A 47 -1.55 -13.20 2.55
CA ASP A 47 -2.44 -14.10 1.79
C ASP A 47 -3.39 -13.32 0.88
N MET A 48 -3.95 -12.21 1.39
CA MET A 48 -4.85 -11.35 0.66
C MET A 48 -4.13 -10.66 -0.52
N ILE A 49 -2.96 -10.06 -0.31
CA ILE A 49 -2.14 -9.45 -1.36
C ILE A 49 -1.85 -10.46 -2.48
N CYS A 50 -1.42 -11.67 -2.12
CA CYS A 50 -1.13 -12.74 -3.06
C CYS A 50 -2.36 -13.21 -3.87
N SER A 51 -3.58 -12.95 -3.38
CA SER A 51 -4.84 -13.35 -4.00
C SER A 51 -5.49 -12.25 -4.86
N LEU A 52 -4.97 -11.03 -4.82
CA LEU A 52 -5.50 -9.91 -5.58
C LEU A 52 -5.44 -10.21 -7.08
N THR A 53 -6.39 -9.63 -7.81
CA THR A 53 -6.47 -9.68 -9.26
C THR A 53 -6.36 -8.27 -9.84
N ARG A 54 -6.03 -8.17 -11.13
CA ARG A 54 -6.07 -6.88 -11.84
C ARG A 54 -7.44 -6.19 -11.74
N ALA A 55 -8.53 -6.93 -11.55
CA ALA A 55 -9.87 -6.36 -11.41
C ALA A 55 -10.03 -5.60 -10.09
N ASP A 56 -9.39 -6.08 -9.02
CA ASP A 56 -9.44 -5.46 -7.70
C ASP A 56 -8.70 -4.11 -7.67
N LEU A 57 -7.65 -3.97 -8.50
CA LEU A 57 -6.82 -2.75 -8.58
C LEU A 57 -7.36 -1.69 -9.54
N LYS A 58 -8.42 -1.99 -10.34
CA LYS A 58 -8.91 -1.06 -11.38
C LYS A 58 -9.38 0.28 -10.84
N THR A 59 -9.76 0.35 -9.58
CA THR A 59 -10.25 1.59 -8.96
C THR A 59 -9.12 2.55 -8.61
N ILE A 60 -7.87 2.10 -8.52
CA ILE A 60 -6.75 2.92 -8.05
C ILE A 60 -6.56 4.15 -8.95
N ALA A 61 -6.49 3.99 -10.27
CA ALA A 61 -6.32 5.13 -11.17
C ALA A 61 -7.47 6.16 -11.09
N THR A 62 -8.69 5.70 -10.81
CA THR A 62 -9.83 6.61 -10.57
C THR A 62 -9.64 7.38 -9.26
N LEU A 63 -9.15 6.72 -8.22
CA LEU A 63 -8.90 7.38 -6.93
C LEU A 63 -7.73 8.35 -7.01
N VAL A 64 -6.65 8.00 -7.72
CA VAL A 64 -5.51 8.89 -8.00
C VAL A 64 -6.00 10.13 -8.73
N LYS A 65 -6.83 9.96 -9.76
CA LYS A 65 -7.46 11.09 -10.46
C LYS A 65 -8.29 11.97 -9.54
N THR A 66 -9.13 11.38 -8.68
CA THR A 66 -9.92 12.16 -7.71
C THR A 66 -9.03 12.93 -6.74
N TRP A 67 -7.95 12.32 -6.27
CA TRP A 67 -6.96 13.00 -5.43
C TRP A 67 -6.31 14.17 -6.19
N ALA A 68 -5.91 13.97 -7.45
CA ALA A 68 -5.32 15.01 -8.28
C ALA A 68 -6.27 16.20 -8.47
N GLU A 69 -7.54 15.93 -8.78
CA GLU A 69 -8.59 16.96 -8.93
C GLU A 69 -8.82 17.78 -7.64
N GLU A 70 -8.49 17.23 -6.47
CA GLU A 70 -8.64 17.90 -5.18
C GLU A 70 -7.39 18.70 -4.75
N ASN A 71 -6.21 18.37 -5.29
CA ASN A 71 -4.93 18.86 -4.78
C ASN A 71 -4.08 19.63 -5.82
N MET A 72 -4.38 19.51 -7.11
CA MET A 72 -3.65 20.19 -8.19
C MET A 72 -4.44 21.36 -8.77
N GLU A 73 -3.74 22.29 -9.41
CA GLU A 73 -4.37 23.38 -10.16
C GLU A 73 -4.97 22.85 -11.48
N GLU A 74 -6.04 23.49 -11.95
CA GLU A 74 -6.78 23.06 -13.16
C GLU A 74 -5.87 23.03 -14.41
N GLU A 75 -4.93 23.97 -14.51
CA GLU A 75 -3.99 24.06 -15.65
C GLU A 75 -3.07 22.83 -15.72
N ASP A 76 -2.59 22.32 -14.58
CA ASP A 76 -1.73 21.14 -14.54
C ASP A 76 -2.53 19.87 -14.90
N LEU A 77 -3.79 19.78 -14.44
CA LEU A 77 -4.69 18.65 -14.73
C LEU A 77 -5.08 18.55 -16.21
N GLU A 78 -5.21 19.68 -16.92
CA GLU A 78 -5.54 19.70 -18.35
C GLU A 78 -4.42 19.12 -19.23
N GLU A 79 -3.17 19.13 -18.73
CA GLU A 79 -2.00 18.59 -19.43
C GLU A 79 -1.84 17.08 -19.22
N MET A 80 -2.53 16.48 -18.25
CA MET A 80 -2.41 15.05 -17.91
C MET A 80 -3.24 14.15 -18.84
N GLU A 81 -2.64 13.03 -19.22
CA GLU A 81 -3.28 11.92 -19.93
C GLU A 81 -3.78 10.84 -18.95
N ALA A 82 -4.54 9.88 -19.47
CA ALA A 82 -5.12 8.82 -18.63
C ALA A 82 -4.06 7.94 -17.94
N GLU A 83 -2.89 7.79 -18.58
CA GLU A 83 -1.76 6.98 -18.12
C GLU A 83 -1.07 7.65 -16.91
N ASP A 84 -1.11 8.97 -16.80
CA ASP A 84 -0.47 9.72 -15.71
C ASP A 84 -1.17 9.52 -14.36
N PHE A 85 -2.42 9.04 -14.38
CA PHE A 85 -3.16 8.69 -13.15
C PHE A 85 -2.94 7.23 -12.73
N GLU A 86 -2.15 6.45 -13.45
CA GLU A 86 -1.77 5.12 -13.01
C GLU A 86 -0.76 5.20 -11.85
N LEU A 87 -0.82 4.22 -10.95
CA LEU A 87 0.17 4.06 -9.90
C LEU A 87 1.05 2.87 -10.27
N GLU A 88 2.35 3.09 -10.49
CA GLU A 88 3.30 2.03 -10.79
C GLU A 88 3.70 1.33 -9.49
N ILE A 89 2.89 0.35 -9.08
CA ILE A 89 3.08 -0.37 -7.82
C ILE A 89 4.32 -1.28 -7.89
N GLY A 90 5.36 -0.92 -7.15
CA GLY A 90 6.57 -1.74 -6.97
C GLY A 90 6.72 -2.36 -5.58
N GLY A 91 5.97 -1.87 -4.59
CA GLY A 91 6.04 -2.35 -3.22
C GLY A 91 4.70 -2.37 -2.50
N VAL A 92 4.65 -3.09 -1.38
CA VAL A 92 3.52 -3.09 -0.47
C VAL A 92 3.99 -3.29 0.97
N VAL A 93 3.51 -2.46 1.88
CA VAL A 93 3.82 -2.55 3.30
C VAL A 93 2.61 -3.07 4.07
N VAL A 94 2.82 -4.11 4.88
CA VAL A 94 1.88 -4.63 5.87
C VAL A 94 2.27 -4.07 7.24
N PRO A 95 1.45 -3.18 7.85
CA PRO A 95 1.77 -2.56 9.12
C PRO A 95 1.63 -3.54 10.30
N LYS A 96 2.05 -3.11 11.50
CA LYS A 96 2.04 -3.95 12.72
C LYS A 96 0.61 -4.21 13.22
N LEU A 97 -0.24 -3.17 13.24
CA LEU A 97 -1.66 -3.07 13.63
C LEU A 97 -2.29 -4.36 14.20
N ARG A 98 -1.79 -4.81 15.37
CA ARG A 98 -2.17 -6.10 15.97
C ARG A 98 -3.61 -6.09 16.47
N ASP A 99 -4.07 -4.92 16.93
CA ASP A 99 -5.38 -4.73 17.55
C ASP A 99 -6.50 -4.38 16.54
N SER A 100 -6.16 -4.19 15.26
CA SER A 100 -7.15 -3.94 14.21
C SER A 100 -7.91 -5.22 13.85
N GLU A 101 -9.23 -5.18 13.85
CA GLU A 101 -10.04 -6.27 13.31
C GLU A 101 -10.02 -6.34 11.78
N ALA A 102 -9.60 -5.27 11.11
CA ALA A 102 -9.44 -5.20 9.66
C ALA A 102 -8.00 -5.50 9.24
N LEU A 103 -7.85 -6.04 8.03
CA LEU A 103 -6.57 -6.23 7.37
C LEU A 103 -6.21 -4.96 6.60
N TYR A 104 -4.99 -4.48 6.81
CA TYR A 104 -4.45 -3.31 6.16
C TYR A 104 -3.16 -3.66 5.42
N PHE A 105 -2.99 -3.06 4.25
CA PHE A 105 -1.71 -3.02 3.54
C PHE A 105 -1.68 -1.78 2.65
N ILE A 106 -0.49 -1.26 2.39
CA ILE A 106 -0.29 0.02 1.72
C ILE A 106 0.60 -0.22 0.52
N PHE A 107 0.06 -0.05 -0.68
CA PHE A 107 0.87 -0.09 -1.89
C PHE A 107 1.74 1.16 -1.98
N THR A 108 2.99 0.95 -2.37
CA THR A 108 3.95 2.00 -2.69
C THR A 108 4.33 1.88 -4.16
N GLY A 109 4.45 3.03 -4.81
CA GLY A 109 4.73 3.10 -6.23
C GLY A 109 5.05 4.50 -6.68
N ASP A 110 5.51 4.60 -7.91
CA ASP A 110 5.76 5.89 -8.55
C ASP A 110 4.45 6.41 -9.15
N SER A 111 4.30 7.74 -9.10
CA SER A 111 3.13 8.46 -9.61
C SER A 111 3.58 9.75 -10.27
N GLU A 112 3.08 10.01 -11.48
CA GLU A 112 3.34 11.26 -12.21
C GLU A 112 2.54 12.44 -11.62
N VAL A 113 1.52 12.16 -10.81
CA VAL A 113 0.68 13.17 -10.14
C VAL A 113 1.43 13.88 -9.01
N ASP A 114 2.27 13.16 -8.26
CA ASP A 114 3.08 13.74 -7.17
C ASP A 114 4.48 13.12 -7.20
N ILE A 115 5.34 13.69 -8.03
CA ILE A 115 6.72 13.24 -8.21
C ILE A 115 7.59 13.61 -6.97
N GLU A 116 7.19 14.61 -6.19
CA GLU A 116 7.98 15.10 -5.06
C GLU A 116 7.83 14.19 -3.83
N HIS A 117 6.61 13.75 -3.52
CA HIS A 117 6.30 12.94 -2.34
C HIS A 117 5.89 11.50 -2.67
N GLY A 118 5.48 11.23 -3.90
CA GLY A 118 4.90 9.96 -4.33
C GLY A 118 3.49 9.75 -3.77
N LEU A 119 2.71 8.91 -4.45
CA LEU A 119 1.41 8.46 -3.95
C LEU A 119 1.45 7.01 -3.51
N GLY A 120 0.88 6.73 -2.35
CA GLY A 120 0.56 5.40 -1.87
C GLY A 120 -0.92 5.07 -2.02
N CYS A 121 -1.26 3.80 -1.89
CA CYS A 121 -2.66 3.36 -1.82
C CYS A 121 -2.89 2.42 -0.64
N VAL A 122 -3.64 2.88 0.35
CA VAL A 122 -4.07 2.06 1.49
C VAL A 122 -5.21 1.17 1.05
N CYS A 123 -5.05 -0.14 1.25
CA CYS A 123 -6.12 -1.11 1.11
C CYS A 123 -6.60 -1.60 2.48
N LYS A 124 -7.91 -1.65 2.65
CA LYS A 124 -8.60 -2.23 3.79
C LYS A 124 -9.42 -3.44 3.35
N ASN A 125 -9.18 -4.58 3.97
CA ASN A 125 -9.88 -5.85 3.74
C ASN A 125 -9.93 -6.27 2.25
N GLY A 126 -8.96 -5.85 1.44
CA GLY A 126 -8.80 -6.28 0.04
C GLY A 126 -9.85 -5.71 -0.92
N SER A 127 -10.66 -4.75 -0.48
CA SER A 127 -11.80 -4.26 -1.28
C SER A 127 -12.07 -2.76 -1.14
N GLN A 128 -11.54 -2.13 -0.10
CA GLN A 128 -11.64 -0.69 0.10
C GLN A 128 -10.26 -0.08 -0.13
N PHE A 129 -10.19 0.95 -0.96
CA PHE A 129 -8.94 1.62 -1.34
C PHE A 129 -9.04 3.12 -1.09
N ALA A 130 -7.96 3.72 -0.63
CA ALA A 130 -7.80 5.16 -0.46
C ALA A 130 -6.39 5.58 -0.87
N ILE A 131 -6.26 6.78 -1.44
CA ILE A 131 -4.96 7.36 -1.79
C ILE A 131 -4.40 8.13 -0.60
N CYS A 132 -3.09 8.03 -0.41
CA CYS A 132 -2.35 8.74 0.62
C CYS A 132 -0.96 9.13 0.07
N ASP A 133 -0.21 9.92 0.81
CA ASP A 133 1.22 10.12 0.50
C ASP A 133 1.98 8.80 0.71
N THR A 134 3.02 8.54 -0.07
CA THR A 134 3.83 7.30 0.07
C THR A 134 4.44 7.16 1.48
N ASP A 135 4.72 8.27 2.14
CA ASP A 135 5.24 8.31 3.52
C ASP A 135 4.34 7.56 4.51
N TYR A 136 3.03 7.48 4.27
CA TYR A 136 2.11 6.68 5.10
C TYR A 136 2.59 5.24 5.19
N ALA A 137 3.08 4.64 4.10
CA ALA A 137 3.57 3.26 4.12
C ALA A 137 4.69 3.01 5.14
N TYR A 138 5.48 4.04 5.46
CA TYR A 138 6.66 3.94 6.32
C TYR A 138 6.48 4.64 7.67
N MET A 139 5.29 5.18 7.96
CA MET A 139 4.95 5.63 9.29
C MET A 139 5.02 4.46 10.28
N ASP A 140 5.52 4.72 11.50
CA ASP A 140 5.50 3.73 12.57
C ASP A 140 4.08 3.61 13.14
N TYR A 141 3.22 2.88 12.42
CA TYR A 141 1.91 2.50 12.91
C TYR A 141 2.06 1.55 14.09
N ASP A 142 2.17 2.14 15.27
CA ASP A 142 2.05 1.42 16.52
C ASP A 142 0.65 0.80 16.63
N TRP A 143 0.46 -0.13 17.55
CA TRP A 143 -0.67 -1.07 17.54
C TRP A 143 -2.05 -0.38 17.58
N ASP A 144 -2.12 0.83 18.13
CA ASP A 144 -3.32 1.65 18.28
C ASP A 144 -3.54 2.70 17.16
N ALA A 145 -2.61 2.83 16.21
CA ALA A 145 -2.63 3.89 15.18
C ALA A 145 -3.68 3.69 14.07
N ILE A 146 -4.67 2.82 14.31
CA ILE A 146 -5.75 2.46 13.36
C ILE A 146 -6.55 3.68 12.91
N LYS A 147 -6.72 4.68 13.79
CA LYS A 147 -7.56 5.86 13.52
C LYS A 147 -7.07 6.69 12.33
N GLU A 148 -5.76 6.75 12.11
CA GLU A 148 -5.18 7.52 11.00
C GLU A 148 -5.51 6.87 9.67
N LEU A 149 -5.39 5.54 9.58
CA LEU A 149 -5.81 4.80 8.39
C LEU A 149 -7.32 4.83 8.19
N GLU A 150 -8.12 4.70 9.25
CA GLU A 150 -9.58 4.76 9.16
C GLU A 150 -10.08 6.12 8.67
N ALA A 151 -9.37 7.21 8.98
CA ALA A 151 -9.72 8.55 8.52
C ALA A 151 -9.63 8.70 6.99
N LEU A 152 -8.82 7.88 6.30
CA LEU A 152 -8.71 7.88 4.84
C LEU A 152 -9.95 7.29 4.14
N PHE A 153 -10.80 6.58 4.88
CA PHE A 153 -12.01 5.92 4.34
C PHE A 153 -13.31 6.60 4.79
N ALA A 154 -13.23 7.77 5.43
CA ALA A 154 -14.34 8.46 6.10
C ALA A 154 -15.15 9.38 5.19
#